data_AF-A0A7R6XUA7-F1
#
_entry.id   AF-A0A7R6XUA7-F1
#
_cell.length_a   1.000
_cell.length_b   1.000
_cell.length_c   1.000
_cell.angle_alpha   90.00
_cell.angle_beta   90.00
_cell.angle_gamma   90.00
#
_symmetry.space_group_name_H-M   'P 1'
#
loop_
_entity.id
_entity.type
_entity.pdbx_description
1 polymer ?
#
loop_
_entity_poly.entity_id
_entity_poly.type
_entity_poly.pdbx_seq_one_letter_code
_entity_poly.pdbx_strand_id
1 'polypeptide(L)'
;MSLNKLHPDHVDETRMHAYSTFLPALLNALTQRLARCQGAKELGEVEKSLIRLVEDADIAAPHAEAMKEFAIELVVSTLKNAREHPDAKSDLEEMAERRTQGRSENPDTLEEQLETGLEDSFPASDPPAVVSTSISGGAKEIVGTDEVLRRKKEAERRKQEKAEAS
;
A
#
# COMPACT_ATOMS: atom_id res chain seq x y z
N MET A 1 0.06 43.62 13.26
CA MET A 1 0.37 44.89 12.56
C MET A 1 -0.58 45.00 11.39
N SER A 2 -1.32 46.11 11.26
CA SER A 2 -2.30 46.29 10.18
C SER A 2 -1.59 46.82 8.93
N LEU A 3 -1.93 46.33 7.73
CA LEU A 3 -1.38 46.82 6.45
C LEU A 3 -1.47 48.35 6.34
N ASN A 4 -2.53 48.94 6.89
CA ASN A 4 -2.79 50.39 6.92
C ASN A 4 -1.76 51.20 7.75
N LYS A 5 -0.88 50.55 8.51
CA LYS A 5 0.20 51.19 9.27
C LYS A 5 1.56 51.13 8.55
N LEU A 6 1.64 50.43 7.43
CA LEU A 6 2.84 50.33 6.62
C LEU A 6 2.94 51.54 5.69
N HIS A 7 4.14 52.11 5.55
CA HIS A 7 4.35 53.21 4.60
C HIS A 7 4.08 52.72 3.16
N PRO A 8 3.39 53.49 2.30
CA PRO A 8 3.05 53.08 0.94
C PRO A 8 4.24 52.56 0.13
N ASP A 9 5.40 53.20 0.26
CA ASP A 9 6.62 52.84 -0.48
C ASP A 9 7.16 51.45 -0.13
N HIS A 10 6.82 50.91 1.05
CA HIS A 10 7.26 49.57 1.49
C HIS A 10 6.22 48.49 1.24
N VAL A 11 5.02 48.83 0.74
CA VAL A 11 3.94 47.86 0.58
C VAL A 11 4.31 46.79 -0.44
N ASP A 12 4.85 47.17 -1.59
CA ASP A 12 5.19 46.23 -2.65
C ASP A 12 6.41 45.37 -2.28
N GLU A 13 7.43 45.96 -1.66
CA GLU A 13 8.58 45.25 -1.12
C GLU A 13 8.16 44.23 -0.05
N THR A 14 7.34 44.65 0.91
CA THR A 14 6.83 43.77 1.97
C THR A 14 5.94 42.66 1.39
N ARG A 15 5.16 42.95 0.36
CA ARG A 15 4.35 41.95 -0.34
C ARG A 15 5.23 40.91 -1.03
N MET A 16 6.27 41.36 -1.74
CA MET A 16 7.22 40.46 -2.39
C MET A 16 7.96 39.57 -1.38
N HIS A 17 8.37 40.14 -0.25
CA HIS A 17 8.96 39.36 0.86
C HIS A 17 7.98 38.35 1.46
N ALA A 18 6.71 38.72 1.63
CA ALA A 18 5.69 37.80 2.11
C ALA A 18 5.50 36.63 1.14
N TYR A 19 5.45 36.90 -0.17
CA TYR A 19 5.32 35.85 -1.18
C TYR A 19 6.55 34.94 -1.20
N SER A 20 7.77 35.47 -1.23
CA SER A 20 8.97 34.63 -1.24
C SER A 20 9.14 33.80 0.04
N THR A 21 8.65 34.30 1.18
CA THR A 21 8.76 33.60 2.48
C THR A 21 7.67 32.56 2.67
N PHE A 22 6.40 32.91 2.45
CA PHE A 22 5.27 32.09 2.86
C PHE A 22 4.67 31.25 1.72
N LEU A 23 4.80 31.68 0.47
CA LEU A 23 4.16 30.99 -0.66
C LEU A 23 4.62 29.53 -0.80
N PRO A 24 5.92 29.18 -0.68
CA PRO A 24 6.35 27.78 -0.74
C PRO A 24 5.73 26.91 0.38
N ALA A 25 5.69 27.45 1.60
CA ALA A 25 5.11 26.73 2.74
C ALA A 25 3.59 26.53 2.61
N LEU A 26 2.88 27.56 2.12
CA LEU A 26 1.45 27.50 1.87
C LEU A 26 1.12 26.53 0.74
N LEU A 27 1.88 26.55 -0.36
CA LEU A 27 1.72 25.61 -1.47
C LEU A 27 1.92 24.17 -1.00
N ASN A 28 2.97 23.89 -0.24
CA ASN A 28 3.19 22.55 0.33
C ASN A 28 2.03 22.11 1.22
N ALA A 29 1.57 22.96 2.13
CA ALA A 29 0.46 22.63 3.04
C ALA A 29 -0.86 22.38 2.28
N LEU A 30 -1.14 23.16 1.25
CA LEU A 30 -2.32 22.99 0.40
C LEU A 30 -2.24 21.69 -0.40
N THR A 31 -1.11 21.42 -1.04
CA THR A 31 -0.89 20.20 -1.84
C THR A 31 -0.96 18.94 -0.97
N GLN A 32 -0.40 18.96 0.24
CA GLN A 32 -0.54 17.84 1.18
C GLN A 32 -1.99 17.60 1.60
N ARG A 33 -2.76 18.67 1.86
CA ARG A 33 -4.20 18.54 2.16
C ARG A 33 -4.98 17.97 0.97
N LEU A 34 -4.63 18.37 -0.24
CA LEU A 34 -5.22 17.83 -1.45
C LEU A 34 -4.88 16.33 -1.62
N ALA A 35 -3.62 15.97 -1.41
CA ALA A 35 -3.13 14.59 -1.47
C ALA A 35 -3.83 13.67 -0.45
N ARG A 36 -4.16 14.18 0.73
CA ARG A 36 -4.95 13.46 1.76
C ARG A 36 -6.39 13.18 1.32
N CYS A 37 -6.97 13.99 0.44
CA CYS A 37 -8.40 13.90 0.10
C CYS A 37 -8.66 13.16 -1.22
N GLN A 38 -7.86 13.43 -2.25
CA GLN A 38 -8.20 13.05 -3.62
C GLN A 38 -7.62 11.68 -3.99
N GLY A 39 -6.31 11.50 -3.87
CA GLY A 39 -5.59 10.33 -4.37
C GLY A 39 -4.38 10.76 -5.21
N ALA A 40 -3.55 9.80 -5.63
CA ALA A 40 -2.37 10.05 -6.45
C ALA A 40 -2.74 10.39 -7.90
N LYS A 41 -3.78 9.77 -8.46
CA LYS A 41 -4.26 10.02 -9.82
C LYS A 41 -4.70 11.47 -10.04
N GLU A 42 -5.59 11.98 -9.19
CA GLU A 42 -6.07 13.37 -9.28
C GLU A 42 -4.93 14.36 -9.11
N LEU A 43 -3.98 14.04 -8.23
CA LEU A 43 -2.78 14.84 -8.01
C LEU A 43 -1.88 14.86 -9.25
N GLY A 44 -1.89 13.79 -10.06
CA GLY A 44 -1.27 13.72 -11.38
C GLY A 44 -1.89 14.65 -12.41
N GLU A 45 -3.23 14.76 -12.41
CA GLU A 45 -3.94 15.68 -13.31
C GLU A 45 -3.71 17.14 -12.92
N VAL A 46 -3.66 17.43 -11.61
CA VAL A 46 -3.30 18.76 -11.11
C VAL A 46 -1.88 19.15 -11.52
N GLU A 47 -0.91 18.24 -11.41
CA GLU A 47 0.46 18.47 -11.88
C GLU A 47 0.52 18.91 -13.33
N LYS A 48 -0.10 18.12 -14.23
CA LYS A 48 -0.14 18.41 -15.67
C LYS A 48 -0.82 19.76 -15.95
N SER A 49 -1.92 20.06 -15.25
CA SER A 49 -2.64 21.31 -15.44
C SER A 49 -1.82 22.52 -15.01
N LEU A 50 -1.05 22.42 -13.92
CA LEU A 50 -0.20 23.50 -13.45
C LEU A 50 1.02 23.72 -14.34
N ILE A 51 1.64 22.63 -14.84
CA ILE A 51 2.74 22.72 -15.80
C ILE A 51 2.27 23.46 -17.06
N ARG A 52 1.15 23.05 -17.64
CA ARG A 52 0.56 23.72 -18.82
C ARG A 52 0.27 25.19 -18.55
N LEU A 53 -0.27 25.53 -17.38
CA LEU A 53 -0.52 26.92 -16.99
C LEU A 53 0.78 27.76 -17.00
N VAL A 54 1.90 27.19 -16.56
CA VAL A 54 3.21 27.88 -16.56
C VAL A 54 3.76 27.99 -17.99
N GLU A 55 3.65 26.92 -18.78
CA GLU A 55 4.09 26.91 -20.18
C GLU A 55 3.35 27.97 -21.01
N ASP A 56 2.03 28.04 -20.86
CA ASP A 56 1.13 28.95 -21.58
C ASP A 56 1.21 30.41 -21.10
N ALA A 57 1.86 30.68 -19.97
CA ALA A 57 1.96 32.03 -19.42
C ALA A 57 2.82 32.94 -20.33
N ASP A 58 2.23 34.03 -20.81
CA ASP A 58 2.95 35.08 -21.53
C ASP A 58 3.54 36.08 -20.53
N ILE A 59 4.85 35.97 -20.28
CA ILE A 59 5.56 36.77 -19.29
C ILE A 59 6.57 37.68 -19.99
N ALA A 60 6.28 38.98 -19.99
CA ALA A 60 7.21 40.01 -20.45
C ALA A 60 8.21 40.38 -19.33
N ALA A 61 9.13 39.47 -19.00
CA ALA A 61 10.17 39.68 -18.00
C ALA A 61 11.55 39.19 -18.48
N PRO A 62 12.66 39.75 -17.97
CA PRO A 62 13.97 39.19 -18.18
C PRO A 62 14.00 37.72 -17.72
N HIS A 63 14.65 36.86 -18.50
CA HIS A 63 14.79 35.43 -18.18
C HIS A 63 13.46 34.69 -17.99
N ALA A 64 12.39 35.08 -18.69
CA ALA A 64 11.07 34.44 -18.60
C ALA A 64 11.12 32.90 -18.72
N GLU A 65 11.92 32.37 -19.65
CA GLU A 65 12.08 30.92 -19.80
C GLU A 65 12.67 30.25 -18.55
N ALA A 66 13.72 30.83 -17.96
CA ALA A 66 14.29 30.31 -16.71
C ALA A 66 13.28 30.41 -15.54
N MET A 67 12.47 31.48 -15.50
CA MET A 67 11.40 31.60 -14.51
C MET A 67 10.36 30.48 -14.66
N LYS A 68 10.01 30.12 -15.90
CA LYS A 68 9.10 29.00 -16.18
C LYS A 68 9.71 27.67 -15.74
N GLU A 69 10.98 27.43 -16.04
CA GLU A 69 11.69 26.21 -15.60
C GLU A 69 11.68 26.06 -14.07
N PHE A 70 12.03 27.11 -13.33
CA PHE A 70 11.98 27.09 -11.87
C PHE A 70 10.56 26.93 -11.33
N ALA A 71 9.55 27.52 -11.98
CA ALA A 71 8.16 27.34 -11.59
C ALA A 71 7.69 25.89 -11.83
N ILE A 72 8.08 25.27 -12.94
CA ILE A 72 7.80 23.85 -13.22
C ILE A 72 8.51 22.96 -12.20
N GLU A 73 9.77 23.23 -11.88
CA GLU A 73 10.51 22.50 -10.83
C GLU A 73 9.80 22.59 -9.47
N LEU A 74 9.32 23.79 -9.10
CA LEU A 74 8.55 23.99 -7.87
C LEU A 74 7.26 23.16 -7.87
N VAL A 75 6.53 23.11 -8.98
CA VAL A 75 5.31 22.30 -9.14
C VAL A 75 5.64 20.82 -8.95
N VAL A 76 6.58 20.29 -9.75
CA VAL A 76 6.95 18.87 -9.73
C VAL A 76 7.45 18.44 -8.34
N SER A 77 8.36 19.23 -7.74
CA SER A 77 8.91 18.92 -6.42
C SER A 77 7.85 18.95 -5.32
N THR A 78 6.97 19.96 -5.31
CA THR A 78 5.88 20.08 -4.33
C THR A 78 4.91 18.90 -4.40
N LEU A 79 4.51 18.51 -5.62
CA LEU A 79 3.58 17.41 -5.84
C LEU A 79 4.20 16.05 -5.55
N LYS A 80 5.46 15.84 -5.93
CA LYS A 80 6.21 14.63 -5.57
C LYS A 80 6.31 14.46 -4.05
N ASN A 81 6.73 15.51 -3.34
CA ASN A 81 6.84 15.48 -1.88
C ASN A 81 5.49 15.21 -1.20
N ALA A 82 4.39 15.74 -1.75
CA ALA A 82 3.06 15.48 -1.22
C ALA A 82 2.59 14.05 -1.46
N ARG A 83 2.95 13.41 -2.58
CA ARG A 83 2.65 11.98 -2.86
C ARG A 83 3.41 11.04 -1.95
N GLU A 84 4.67 11.37 -1.65
CA GLU A 84 5.55 10.57 -0.80
C GLU A 84 5.24 10.73 0.69
N HIS A 85 4.35 11.65 1.07
CA HIS A 85 3.99 11.90 2.46
C HIS A 85 3.17 10.73 3.03
N PRO A 86 3.42 10.25 4.27
CA PRO A 86 2.73 9.09 4.85
C PRO A 86 1.20 9.26 4.97
N ASP A 87 0.74 10.50 5.19
CA ASP A 87 -0.70 10.81 5.23
C ASP A 87 -1.36 10.92 3.83
N ALA A 88 -0.61 10.77 2.73
CA ALA A 88 -1.20 10.83 1.39
C ALA A 88 -2.21 9.69 1.20
N LYS A 89 -3.36 9.99 0.59
CA LYS A 89 -4.35 8.98 0.29
C LYS A 89 -3.79 8.09 -0.82
N SER A 90 -3.58 6.82 -0.51
CA SER A 90 -3.37 5.80 -1.53
C SER A 90 -4.60 5.74 -2.42
N ASP A 91 -4.42 5.68 -3.73
CA ASP A 91 -5.52 5.34 -4.63
C ASP A 91 -6.09 4.01 -4.14
N LEU A 92 -7.39 3.99 -3.82
CA LEU A 92 -8.04 2.76 -3.42
C LEU A 92 -7.94 1.82 -4.61
N GLU A 93 -7.15 0.75 -4.48
CA GLU A 93 -7.16 -0.36 -5.43
C GLU A 93 -8.62 -0.76 -5.64
N GLU A 94 -8.95 -0.92 -6.92
CA GLU A 94 -10.30 -1.24 -7.36
C GLU A 94 -10.78 -2.45 -6.55
N MET A 95 -11.93 -2.36 -5.90
CA MET A 95 -12.41 -3.43 -5.01
C MET A 95 -12.50 -4.79 -5.72
N ALA A 96 -12.55 -4.79 -7.05
CA ALA A 96 -12.45 -5.97 -7.91
C ALA A 96 -11.13 -6.75 -7.69
N GLU A 97 -10.00 -6.07 -7.50
CA GLU A 97 -8.67 -6.70 -7.38
C GLU A 97 -8.44 -7.34 -6.00
N ARG A 98 -9.15 -6.88 -4.96
CA ARG A 98 -9.12 -7.45 -3.61
C ARG A 98 -10.03 -8.67 -3.44
N ARG A 99 -10.84 -9.02 -4.45
CA ARG A 99 -11.69 -10.22 -4.39
C ARG A 99 -10.87 -11.45 -4.75
N THR A 100 -11.00 -12.50 -3.95
CA THR A 100 -10.46 -13.82 -4.27
C THR A 100 -11.06 -14.30 -5.59
N GLN A 101 -10.22 -14.74 -6.53
CA GLN A 101 -10.68 -15.31 -7.79
C GLN A 101 -11.67 -16.46 -7.52
N GLY A 102 -12.83 -16.43 -8.17
CA GLY A 102 -13.89 -17.43 -8.01
C GLY A 102 -14.99 -17.09 -6.98
N ARG A 103 -14.85 -16.00 -6.22
CA ARG A 103 -15.93 -15.51 -5.34
C ARG A 103 -17.09 -14.94 -6.18
N SER A 104 -18.30 -15.43 -5.93
CA SER A 104 -19.49 -14.93 -6.63
C SER A 104 -19.85 -13.49 -6.23
N GLU A 105 -20.36 -12.71 -7.19
CA GLU A 105 -20.90 -11.36 -6.98
C GLU A 105 -22.38 -11.37 -6.57
N ASN A 106 -23.11 -12.44 -6.90
CA ASN A 106 -24.51 -12.59 -6.55
C ASN A 106 -24.63 -13.07 -5.08
N PRO A 107 -25.36 -12.34 -4.22
CA PRO A 107 -25.48 -12.65 -2.79
C PRO A 107 -25.96 -14.08 -2.50
N ASP A 108 -26.92 -14.58 -3.28
CA ASP A 108 -27.52 -15.91 -3.04
C ASP A 108 -26.48 -17.01 -3.25
N THR A 109 -25.71 -16.91 -4.33
CA THR A 109 -24.62 -17.85 -4.63
C THR A 109 -23.39 -17.65 -3.74
N LEU A 110 -23.20 -16.46 -3.18
CA LEU A 110 -22.12 -16.18 -2.24
C LEU A 110 -22.38 -16.89 -0.91
N GLU A 111 -23.64 -16.89 -0.44
CA GLU A 111 -24.05 -17.58 0.78
C GLU A 111 -23.82 -19.09 0.67
N GLU A 112 -24.22 -19.70 -0.45
CA GLU A 112 -23.97 -21.11 -0.75
C GLU A 112 -22.45 -21.45 -0.78
N GLN A 113 -21.64 -20.59 -1.42
CA GLN A 113 -20.17 -20.75 -1.44
C GLN A 113 -19.55 -20.66 -0.04
N LEU A 114 -20.06 -19.77 0.82
CA LEU A 114 -19.59 -19.63 2.20
C LEU A 114 -19.94 -20.85 3.04
N GLU A 115 -21.16 -21.36 2.93
CA GLU A 115 -21.60 -22.57 3.63
C GLU A 115 -20.77 -23.79 3.20
N THR A 116 -20.61 -24.00 1.90
CA THR A 116 -19.83 -25.13 1.35
C THR A 116 -18.36 -25.08 1.80
N GLY A 117 -17.74 -23.89 1.74
CA GLY A 117 -16.35 -23.71 2.17
C GLY A 117 -16.13 -23.90 3.68
N LEU A 118 -17.15 -23.61 4.49
CA LEU A 118 -17.14 -23.87 5.93
C LEU A 118 -17.30 -25.36 6.24
N GLU A 119 -18.14 -26.09 5.49
CA GLU A 119 -18.33 -27.54 5.66
C GLU A 119 -17.02 -28.34 5.44
N ASP A 120 -16.23 -27.96 4.45
CA ASP A 120 -14.95 -28.62 4.12
C ASP A 120 -13.77 -28.21 5.03
N SER A 121 -13.85 -27.04 5.69
CA SER A 121 -12.75 -26.46 6.48
C SER A 121 -12.73 -26.90 7.95
N PHE A 122 -13.67 -27.73 8.39
CA PHE A 122 -13.64 -28.30 9.74
C PHE A 122 -13.30 -29.79 9.73
N PRO A 123 -12.01 -30.16 9.86
CA PRO A 123 -11.72 -31.36 10.59
C PRO A 123 -12.20 -31.12 12.02
N ALA A 124 -13.31 -31.76 12.43
CA ALA A 124 -13.73 -31.85 13.83
C ALA A 124 -12.75 -32.73 14.62
N SER A 125 -11.46 -32.45 14.55
CA SER A 125 -10.38 -33.14 15.24
C SER A 125 -9.17 -32.23 15.24
N ASP A 126 -9.15 -31.27 16.18
CA ASP A 126 -7.87 -30.90 16.75
C ASP A 126 -7.09 -32.20 17.00
N PRO A 127 -5.86 -32.35 16.48
CA PRO A 127 -5.07 -33.53 16.81
C PRO A 127 -5.02 -33.63 18.34
N PRO A 128 -5.20 -34.83 18.92
CA PRO A 128 -5.26 -34.97 20.37
C PRO A 128 -4.05 -34.27 20.99
N ALA A 129 -4.31 -33.28 21.85
CA ALA A 129 -3.26 -32.55 22.54
C ALA A 129 -2.41 -33.57 23.32
N VAL A 130 -1.15 -33.70 22.93
CA VAL A 130 -0.19 -34.59 23.60
C VAL A 130 0.09 -34.00 24.99
N VAL A 131 -0.65 -34.46 26.00
CA VAL A 131 -0.33 -34.19 27.40
C VAL A 131 0.83 -35.10 27.77
N SER A 132 2.04 -34.54 27.87
CA SER A 132 3.18 -35.25 28.41
C SER A 132 2.95 -35.47 29.91
N THR A 133 2.41 -36.61 30.29
CA THR A 133 2.32 -37.00 31.69
C THR A 133 3.73 -37.24 32.21
N SER A 134 4.07 -36.62 33.35
CA SER A 134 5.34 -36.75 34.06
C SER A 134 5.53 -38.12 34.74
N ILE A 135 5.12 -39.21 34.06
CA ILE A 135 5.44 -40.57 34.47
C ILE A 135 6.87 -40.84 34.02
N SER A 136 7.80 -40.89 34.97
CA SER A 136 9.21 -41.19 34.80
C SER A 136 9.44 -42.65 34.39
N GLY A 137 8.98 -43.02 33.21
CA GLY A 137 9.23 -44.30 32.57
C GLY A 137 9.74 -44.07 31.15
N GLY A 138 11.06 -44.20 30.96
CA GLY A 138 11.79 -44.25 29.69
C GLY A 138 11.16 -43.53 28.50
N ALA A 139 11.67 -42.34 28.17
CA ALA A 139 11.29 -41.62 26.94
C ALA A 139 11.42 -42.56 25.74
N LYS A 140 10.29 -42.90 25.10
CA LYS A 140 10.33 -43.51 23.77
C LYS A 140 10.89 -42.45 22.84
N GLU A 141 11.92 -42.83 22.10
CA GLU A 141 12.55 -41.97 21.10
C GLU A 141 11.47 -41.48 20.12
N ILE A 142 11.28 -40.16 20.10
CA ILE A 142 10.29 -39.52 19.24
C ILE A 142 10.89 -39.53 17.83
N VAL A 143 10.48 -40.51 17.04
CA VAL A 143 10.89 -40.64 15.65
C VAL A 143 10.02 -39.74 14.80
N GLY A 144 10.64 -38.81 14.06
CA GLY A 144 9.93 -37.86 13.19
C GLY A 144 9.09 -38.54 12.11
N THR A 145 8.02 -37.87 11.67
CA THR A 145 7.02 -38.39 10.73
C THR A 145 7.64 -38.91 9.43
N ASP A 146 8.66 -38.22 8.91
CA ASP A 146 9.35 -38.61 7.67
C ASP A 146 10.08 -39.96 7.81
N GLU A 147 10.68 -40.20 8.96
CA GLU A 147 11.40 -41.45 9.25
C GLU A 147 10.42 -42.63 9.41
N VAL A 148 9.22 -42.38 9.97
CA VAL A 148 8.16 -43.39 10.04
C VAL A 148 7.64 -43.74 8.64
N LEU A 149 7.41 -42.74 7.79
CA LEU A 149 6.95 -42.93 6.41
C LEU A 149 7.99 -43.69 5.57
N ARG A 150 9.28 -43.39 5.76
CA ARG A 150 10.39 -44.10 5.10
C ARG A 150 10.41 -45.58 5.49
N ARG A 151 10.35 -45.88 6.80
CA ARG A 151 10.34 -47.27 7.30
C ARG A 151 9.14 -48.06 6.81
N LYS A 152 7.97 -47.41 6.70
CA LYS A 152 6.75 -48.05 6.19
C LYS A 152 6.89 -48.43 4.72
N LYS A 153 7.41 -47.52 3.88
CA LYS A 153 7.68 -47.79 2.45
C LYS A 153 8.69 -48.93 2.27
N GLU A 154 9.76 -48.96 3.07
CA GLU A 154 10.74 -50.05 3.00
C GLU A 154 10.17 -51.39 3.46
N ALA A 155 9.30 -51.40 4.48
CA ALA A 155 8.64 -52.61 4.95
C ALA A 155 7.64 -53.17 3.94
N GLU A 156 6.89 -52.30 3.25
CA GLU A 156 5.99 -52.70 2.16
C GLU A 156 6.76 -53.28 0.98
N ARG A 157 7.87 -52.65 0.57
CA ARG A 157 8.73 -53.16 -0.50
C ARG A 157 9.28 -54.55 -0.17
N ARG A 158 9.76 -54.76 1.06
CA ARG A 158 10.25 -56.07 1.52
C ARG A 158 9.14 -57.13 1.62
N LYS A 159 7.89 -56.74 1.86
CA LYS A 159 6.75 -57.66 1.85
C LYS A 159 6.38 -58.07 0.42
N GLN A 160 6.43 -57.14 -0.53
CA GLN A 160 6.23 -57.42 -1.95
C GLN A 160 7.32 -58.36 -2.50
N GLU A 161 8.60 -58.07 -2.21
CA GLU A 161 9.73 -58.92 -2.61
C GLU A 161 9.62 -60.35 -2.03
N LYS A 162 9.07 -60.51 -0.82
CA LYS A 162 8.82 -61.83 -0.22
C LYS A 162 7.59 -62.55 -0.78
N ALA A 163 6.61 -61.82 -1.28
CA ALA A 163 5.42 -62.39 -1.91
C ALA A 163 5.69 -62.84 -3.35
N GLU A 164 6.64 -62.22 -4.04
CA GLU A 164 7.07 -62.60 -5.40
C GLU A 164 8.08 -63.77 -5.41
N ALA A 165 8.74 -64.04 -4.28
CA ALA A 165 9.69 -65.14 -4.12
C ALA A 165 9.07 -66.42 -3.51
N SER A 166 7.74 -66.46 -3.33
CA SER A 166 6.97 -67.63 -2.87
C SER A 166 6.01 -68.11 -3.95
#